data_AF-A0A954WB10-F1
#
_entry.id   AF-A0A954WB10-F1
#
_cell.length_a   1.000
_cell.length_b   1.000
_cell.length_c   1.000
_cell.angle_alpha   90.00
_cell.angle_beta   90.00
_cell.angle_gamma   90.00
#
_symmetry.space_group_name_H-M   'P 1'
#
loop_
_entity.id
_entity.type
_entity.pdbx_description
1 polymer ?
#
loop_
_entity_poly.entity_id
_entity_poly.type
_entity_poly.pdbx_seq_one_letter_code
_entity_poly.pdbx_strand_id
1 'polypeptide(L)'
;MAGRRIGVWLLGARGGVATTSIVGLAALQRGLTGSQGLVSQLPEFADLDLAGWDEFVVGGHDIRDVTLYDEAMKLHQTSRVIDLHVIENVRDELDRIDQRIRPGVLFNVGPTIQKFATDSLRQVHESPRQSIARV
;
A
#
# COMPACT_ATOMS: atom_id res chain seq x y z
N MET A 1 4.19 22.09 -16.86
CA MET A 1 5.34 21.15 -16.80
C MET A 1 4.81 19.84 -16.26
N ALA A 2 5.11 18.70 -16.88
CA ALA A 2 4.70 17.42 -16.31
C ALA A 2 5.47 17.24 -14.99
N GLY A 3 4.76 17.29 -13.86
CA GLY A 3 5.35 17.06 -12.54
C GLY A 3 6.05 15.70 -12.50
N ARG A 4 7.10 15.60 -11.69
CA ARG A 4 7.80 14.33 -11.48
C ARG A 4 6.81 13.27 -10.99
N ARG A 5 6.96 12.04 -11.46
CA ARG A 5 6.16 10.87 -11.01
C ARG A 5 7.07 9.83 -10.40
N ILE A 6 6.83 9.51 -9.14
CA ILE A 6 7.64 8.59 -8.34
C ILE A 6 6.81 7.35 -8.05
N GLY A 7 7.25 6.19 -8.55
CA GLY A 7 6.63 4.92 -8.22
C GLY A 7 7.02 4.44 -6.83
N VAL A 8 6.03 4.10 -6.00
CA VAL A 8 6.23 3.38 -4.73
C VAL A 8 5.64 1.99 -4.88
N TRP A 9 6.48 0.96 -4.81
CA TRP A 9 6.07 -0.43 -4.99
C TRP A 9 6.17 -1.20 -3.67
N LEU A 10 5.02 -1.59 -3.13
CA LEU A 10 4.93 -2.24 -1.82
C LEU A 10 4.79 -3.76 -1.94
N LEU A 11 5.65 -4.52 -1.27
CA LEU A 11 5.50 -5.98 -1.13
C LEU A 11 4.74 -6.28 0.17
N GLY A 12 3.59 -6.95 0.05
CA GLY A 12 2.59 -6.98 1.12
C GLY A 12 1.75 -5.70 1.14
N ALA A 13 1.34 -5.23 -0.04
CA ALA A 13 0.67 -3.94 -0.26
C ALA A 13 -0.64 -3.78 0.52
N ARG A 14 -1.29 -4.88 0.91
CA ARG A 14 -2.54 -4.86 1.69
C ARG A 14 -2.27 -5.06 3.19
N GLY A 15 -1.00 -5.12 3.61
CA GLY A 15 -0.61 -5.34 5.00
C GLY A 15 -0.89 -4.12 5.87
N GLY A 16 -1.02 -4.29 7.19
CA GLY A 16 -1.41 -3.18 8.08
C GLY A 16 -0.54 -1.92 7.95
N VAL A 17 0.78 -2.07 7.82
CA VAL A 17 1.71 -0.96 7.58
C VAL A 17 1.46 -0.31 6.22
N ALA A 18 1.44 -1.11 5.15
CA ALA A 18 1.23 -0.62 3.79
C ALA A 18 -0.12 0.11 3.65
N THR A 19 -1.21 -0.48 4.14
CA THR A 19 -2.54 0.13 4.14
C THR A 19 -2.56 1.44 4.92
N THR A 20 -1.92 1.50 6.09
CA THR A 20 -1.84 2.74 6.88
C THR A 20 -1.04 3.83 6.14
N SER A 21 0.09 3.47 5.52
CA SER A 21 0.89 4.41 4.72
C SER A 21 0.13 4.89 3.48
N ILE A 22 -0.62 4.01 2.80
CA ILE A 22 -1.45 4.36 1.64
C ILE A 22 -2.57 5.32 2.04
N VAL A 23 -3.32 5.01 3.11
CA VAL A 23 -4.39 5.88 3.61
C VAL A 23 -3.83 7.23 4.04
N GLY A 24 -2.68 7.25 4.73
CA GLY A 24 -2.00 8.47 5.14
C GLY A 24 -1.58 9.34 3.95
N LEU A 25 -1.00 8.74 2.91
CA LEU A 25 -0.66 9.47 1.68
C LEU A 25 -1.90 10.05 1.00
N ALA A 26 -2.95 9.25 0.81
CA ALA A 26 -4.19 9.73 0.20
C ALA A 26 -4.86 10.84 1.02
N ALA A 27 -4.78 10.76 2.36
CA ALA A 27 -5.27 11.79 3.25
C ALA A 27 -4.44 13.09 3.15
N LEU A 28 -3.11 12.99 3.06
CA LEU A 28 -2.21 14.13 2.85
C LEU A 28 -2.47 14.84 1.52
N GLN A 29 -2.65 14.08 0.43
CA GLN A 29 -3.02 14.61 -0.90
C GLN A 29 -4.33 15.40 -0.86
N ARG A 30 -5.27 15.00 0.02
CA ARG A 30 -6.59 15.66 0.18
C ARG A 30 -6.62 16.70 1.31
N GLY A 31 -5.51 16.92 2.01
CA GLY A 31 -5.47 17.82 3.17
C GLY A 31 -6.35 17.38 4.35
N LEU A 32 -6.65 16.08 4.46
CA LEU A 32 -7.48 15.49 5.53
C LEU A 32 -6.70 15.22 6.82
N THR A 33 -5.38 15.33 6.77
CA THR A 33 -4.49 15.12 7.92
C THR A 33 -3.27 16.03 7.82
N GLY A 34 -2.58 16.23 8.93
CA GLY A 34 -1.29 16.92 8.96
C GLY A 34 -0.11 15.98 8.77
N SER A 35 1.10 16.53 8.85
CA SER A 35 2.38 15.83 8.63
C SER A 35 3.01 15.21 9.89
N GLN A 36 2.24 15.03 10.96
CA GLN A 36 2.75 14.57 12.25
C GLN A 36 3.34 13.16 12.12
N GLY A 37 4.54 12.98 12.68
CA GLY A 37 5.28 11.71 12.60
C GLY A 37 6.12 11.54 11.32
N LEU A 38 6.03 12.44 10.35
CA LEU A 38 6.89 12.43 9.16
C LEU A 38 8.23 13.10 9.46
N VAL A 39 9.31 12.32 9.54
CA VAL A 39 10.68 12.84 9.72
C VAL A 39 11.06 13.83 8.63
N SER A 40 10.61 13.59 7.39
CA SER A 40 10.83 14.46 6.23
C SER A 40 10.13 15.83 6.31
N GLN A 41 9.38 16.09 7.39
CA GLN A 41 8.68 17.35 7.63
C GLN A 41 9.25 18.09 8.86
N LEU A 42 10.38 17.62 9.40
CA LEU A 42 11.14 18.34 10.42
C LEU A 42 11.90 19.55 9.82
N PRO A 43 12.18 20.61 10.60
CA PRO A 43 12.85 21.82 10.11
C PRO A 43 14.19 21.58 9.42
N GLU A 44 14.92 20.53 9.82
CA GLU A 44 16.21 20.13 9.24
C GLU A 44 16.12 19.72 7.77
N PHE A 45 14.91 19.40 7.28
CA PHE A 45 14.65 19.02 5.89
C PHE A 45 13.93 20.11 5.09
N ALA A 46 13.67 21.28 5.67
CA ALA A 46 12.83 22.33 5.07
C ALA A 46 13.39 22.90 3.75
N ASP A 47 14.72 22.92 3.60
CA ASP A 47 15.41 23.44 2.42
C ASP A 47 15.64 22.39 1.32
N LEU A 48 15.15 21.14 1.52
CA LEU A 48 15.27 20.08 0.53
C LEU A 48 14.11 20.11 -0.47
N ASP A 49 14.43 19.86 -1.75
CA ASP A 49 13.44 19.65 -2.82
C ASP A 49 12.85 18.23 -2.75
N LEU A 50 12.06 17.99 -1.69
CA LEU A 50 11.37 16.72 -1.48
C LEU A 50 10.12 16.64 -2.37
N ALA A 51 9.71 15.40 -2.68
CA ALA A 51 8.51 15.15 -3.44
C ALA A 51 7.26 15.73 -2.75
N GLY A 52 6.41 16.41 -3.52
CA GLY A 52 5.04 16.67 -3.14
C GLY A 52 4.21 15.37 -3.09
N TRP A 53 3.12 15.40 -2.32
CA TRP A 53 2.27 14.22 -2.11
C TRP A 53 1.66 13.69 -3.42
N ASP A 54 1.31 14.59 -4.33
CA ASP A 54 0.71 14.26 -5.64
C ASP A 54 1.71 13.68 -6.65
N GLU A 55 3.01 13.66 -6.34
CA GLU A 55 4.04 13.06 -7.19
C GLU A 55 4.15 11.54 -7.01
N PHE A 56 3.60 10.99 -5.93
CA PHE A 56 3.70 9.57 -5.62
C PHE A 56 2.58 8.75 -6.29
N VAL A 57 2.97 7.66 -6.96
CA VAL A 57 2.06 6.66 -7.53
C VAL A 57 2.32 5.33 -6.86
N VAL A 58 1.32 4.80 -6.15
CA VAL A 58 1.46 3.55 -5.39
C VAL A 58 0.97 2.34 -6.20
N GLY A 59 1.73 1.26 -6.13
CA GLY A 59 1.35 -0.08 -6.56
C GLY A 59 2.01 -1.13 -5.67
N GLY A 60 1.95 -2.40 -6.05
CA GLY A 60 2.63 -3.42 -5.27
C GLY A 60 2.24 -4.85 -5.59
N HIS A 61 2.66 -5.75 -4.71
CA HIS A 61 2.20 -7.13 -4.69
C HIS A 61 1.57 -7.49 -3.35
N ASP A 62 0.54 -8.35 -3.39
CA ASP A 62 0.05 -9.06 -2.21
C ASP A 62 -0.36 -10.49 -2.60
N ILE A 63 -0.50 -11.34 -1.60
CA ILE A 63 -0.91 -12.74 -1.77
C ILE A 63 -2.36 -12.97 -1.36
N ARG A 64 -2.97 -12.01 -0.64
CA ARG A 64 -4.33 -12.10 -0.11
C ARG A 64 -5.35 -11.50 -1.06
N ASP A 65 -6.56 -12.06 -1.04
CA ASP A 65 -7.72 -11.53 -1.77
C ASP A 65 -8.59 -10.69 -0.85
N VAL A 66 -8.16 -9.44 -0.61
CA VAL A 66 -8.87 -8.43 0.20
C VAL A 66 -8.66 -7.07 -0.45
N THR A 67 -9.57 -6.13 -0.30
CA THR A 67 -9.32 -4.77 -0.80
C THR A 67 -8.52 -3.94 0.21
N LEU A 68 -7.86 -2.89 -0.25
CA LEU A 68 -7.25 -1.88 0.62
C LEU A 68 -8.30 -1.23 1.53
N TYR A 69 -9.52 -1.03 1.03
CA TYR A 69 -10.63 -0.52 1.82
C TYR A 69 -11.00 -1.47 2.95
N ASP A 70 -11.12 -2.78 2.68
CA ASP A 70 -11.43 -3.77 3.72
C ASP A 70 -10.34 -3.82 4.80
N GLU A 71 -9.06 -3.75 4.41
CA GLU A 71 -7.96 -3.73 5.36
C GLU A 71 -7.92 -2.42 6.17
N ALA A 72 -8.27 -1.28 5.56
CA ALA A 72 -8.40 -0.01 6.27
C ALA A 72 -9.55 -0.04 7.30
N MET A 73 -10.72 -0.57 6.89
CA MET A 73 -11.87 -0.76 7.77
C MET A 73 -11.54 -1.71 8.93
N LYS A 74 -10.80 -2.79 8.66
CA LYS A 74 -10.32 -3.71 9.69
C LYS A 74 -9.40 -3.01 10.68
N LEU A 75 -8.46 -2.16 10.24
CA LEU A 75 -7.61 -1.36 11.13
C LEU A 75 -8.44 -0.41 12.00
N HIS A 76 -9.44 0.26 11.43
CA HIS A 76 -10.37 1.07 12.21
C HIS A 76 -11.11 0.25 13.29
N GLN A 77 -11.69 -0.89 12.91
CA GLN A 77 -12.52 -1.71 13.80
C GLN A 77 -11.72 -2.40 14.90
N THR A 78 -10.52 -2.89 14.59
CA THR A 78 -9.74 -3.74 15.51
C THR A 78 -8.78 -2.95 16.39
N SER A 79 -8.14 -1.91 15.85
CA SER A 79 -7.09 -1.17 16.56
C SER A 79 -7.37 0.33 16.69
N ARG A 80 -8.40 0.84 16.02
CA ARG A 80 -8.77 2.27 15.99
C ARG A 80 -7.63 3.18 15.56
N VAL A 81 -6.72 2.66 14.71
CA VAL A 81 -5.52 3.38 14.25
C VAL A 81 -5.86 4.49 13.25
N ILE A 82 -6.97 4.36 12.51
CA ILE A 82 -7.39 5.29 11.48
C ILE A 82 -8.85 5.70 11.74
N ASP A 83 -9.14 7.00 11.62
CA ASP A 83 -10.49 7.53 11.71
C ASP A 83 -11.35 7.09 10.51
N LEU A 84 -12.61 6.71 10.77
CA LEU A 84 -13.54 6.28 9.72
C LEU A 84 -13.76 7.36 8.66
N HIS A 85 -13.84 8.63 9.09
CA HIS A 85 -14.03 9.76 8.18
C HIS A 85 -12.91 9.86 7.15
N VAL A 86 -11.65 9.61 7.55
CA VAL A 86 -10.51 9.61 6.63
C VAL A 86 -10.66 8.47 5.61
N ILE A 87 -10.99 7.26 6.07
CA ILE A 87 -11.14 6.07 5.20
C ILE A 87 -12.23 6.30 4.15
N GLU A 88 -13.39 6.80 4.56
CA GLU A 88 -14.51 7.09 3.65
C GLU A 88 -14.13 8.13 2.60
N ASN A 89 -13.39 9.17 2.99
CA ASN A 89 -12.98 10.26 2.10
C ASN A 89 -11.78 9.93 1.21
N VAL A 90 -11.13 8.77 1.35
CA VAL A 90 -10.04 8.33 0.45
C VAL A 90 -10.36 7.06 -0.34
N ARG A 91 -11.57 6.51 -0.20
CA ARG A 91 -11.98 5.23 -0.78
C ARG A 91 -11.69 5.12 -2.28
N ASP A 92 -12.02 6.14 -3.04
CA ASP A 92 -11.82 6.16 -4.49
C ASP A 92 -10.35 6.15 -4.90
N GLU A 93 -9.43 6.64 -4.05
CA GLU A 93 -7.99 6.47 -4.26
C GLU A 93 -7.54 5.04 -3.91
N LEU A 94 -8.07 4.46 -2.83
CA LEU A 94 -7.78 3.07 -2.47
C LEU A 94 -8.19 2.11 -3.60
N ASP A 95 -9.39 2.30 -4.17
CA ASP A 95 -9.89 1.51 -5.30
C ASP A 95 -8.97 1.64 -6.54
N ARG A 96 -8.43 2.84 -6.79
CA ARG A 96 -7.47 3.09 -7.88
C ARG A 96 -6.12 2.41 -7.63
N ILE A 97 -5.63 2.41 -6.39
CA ILE A 97 -4.37 1.76 -6.02
C ILE A 97 -4.52 0.23 -6.08
N ASP A 98 -5.67 -0.32 -5.67
CA ASP A 98 -5.95 -1.76 -5.75
C ASP A 98 -5.80 -2.30 -7.18
N GLN A 99 -6.17 -1.53 -8.20
CA GLN A 99 -5.99 -1.90 -9.61
C GLN A 99 -4.50 -2.03 -10.03
N ARG A 100 -3.58 -1.46 -9.25
CA ARG A 100 -2.13 -1.53 -9.46
C ARG A 100 -1.45 -2.59 -8.60
N ILE A 101 -2.21 -3.29 -7.74
CA ILE A 101 -1.70 -4.39 -6.94
C ILE A 101 -1.76 -5.68 -7.76
N ARG A 102 -0.64 -6.40 -7.80
CA ARG A 102 -0.45 -7.62 -8.59
C ARG A 102 -0.29 -8.85 -7.67
N PRO A 103 -0.57 -10.07 -8.17
CA PRO A 103 -0.34 -11.29 -7.38
C PRO A 103 1.14 -11.47 -7.02
N GLY A 104 1.44 -11.71 -5.74
CA GLY A 104 2.81 -11.92 -5.24
C GLY A 104 3.44 -13.27 -5.62
N VAL A 105 4.34 -13.76 -4.76
CA VAL A 105 5.03 -15.04 -4.91
C VAL A 105 4.97 -15.84 -3.61
N LEU A 106 4.93 -17.17 -3.72
CA LEU A 106 4.89 -18.10 -2.58
C LEU A 106 6.15 -18.98 -2.53
N PHE A 107 7.33 -18.36 -2.53
CA PHE A 107 8.60 -19.08 -2.47
C PHE A 107 9.13 -19.16 -1.04
N ASN A 108 9.30 -20.37 -0.49
CA ASN A 108 9.84 -20.61 0.86
C ASN A 108 9.18 -19.81 2.00
N VAL A 109 7.89 -19.47 1.86
CA VAL A 109 7.17 -18.62 2.82
C VAL A 109 6.65 -19.38 4.08
N GLY A 110 6.77 -20.70 4.09
CA GLY A 110 6.28 -21.56 5.18
C GLY A 110 4.75 -21.72 5.23
N PRO A 111 4.25 -22.67 6.03
CA PRO A 111 2.83 -23.05 6.03
C PRO A 111 1.91 -21.94 6.53
N THR A 112 2.38 -21.07 7.44
CA THR A 112 1.57 -19.96 7.96
C THR A 112 1.23 -18.95 6.87
N ILE A 113 2.21 -18.54 6.07
CA ILE A 113 2.00 -17.55 5.01
C ILE A 113 1.20 -18.15 3.85
N GLN A 114 1.41 -19.43 3.53
CA GLN A 114 0.61 -20.13 2.53
C GLN A 114 -0.90 -20.12 2.82
N LYS A 115 -1.31 -20.10 4.09
CA LYS A 115 -2.73 -20.03 4.48
C LYS A 115 -3.39 -18.71 4.08
N PHE A 116 -2.64 -17.60 4.07
CA PHE A 116 -3.14 -16.29 3.66
C PHE A 116 -3.26 -16.13 2.15
N ALA A 117 -2.57 -16.96 1.37
CA ALA A 117 -2.57 -16.85 -0.08
C ALA A 117 -3.93 -17.21 -0.69
N THR A 118 -4.25 -16.58 -1.83
CA THR A 118 -5.39 -16.99 -2.66
C THR A 118 -5.22 -18.42 -3.16
N ASP A 119 -6.33 -19.11 -3.45
CA ASP A 119 -6.29 -20.44 -4.07
C ASP A 119 -5.60 -20.41 -5.43
N SER A 120 -5.85 -19.38 -6.23
CA SER A 120 -5.20 -19.18 -7.52
C SER A 120 -3.68 -19.09 -7.39
N LEU A 121 -3.17 -18.40 -6.38
CA LEU A 121 -1.73 -18.25 -6.17
C LEU A 121 -1.10 -19.53 -5.59
N ARG A 122 -1.83 -20.29 -4.76
CA ARG A 122 -1.38 -21.61 -4.26
C ARG A 122 -1.21 -22.64 -5.38
N GLN A 123 -1.96 -22.51 -6.46
CA GLN A 123 -1.90 -23.39 -7.63
C GLN A 123 -0.81 -22.99 -8.64
N VAL A 124 -0.12 -21.86 -8.43
CA VAL A 124 0.98 -21.44 -9.30
C VAL A 124 2.21 -22.32 -9.05
N HIS A 125 2.56 -23.12 -10.04
CA HIS A 125 3.77 -23.96 -10.04
C HIS A 125 4.86 -23.33 -10.91
N GLU A 126 5.63 -22.43 -10.32
CA GLU A 126 6.73 -21.72 -10.97
C GLU A 126 8.08 -22.12 -10.37
N SER A 127 9.10 -22.23 -11.22
CA SER A 127 10.50 -22.18 -10.77
C SER A 127 10.84 -20.77 -10.26
N PRO A 128 11.88 -20.60 -9.41
CA PRO A 128 12.31 -19.28 -8.97
C PRO A 128 12.55 -18.29 -10.12
N ARG A 129 13.13 -18.78 -11.23
CA ARG A 129 13.37 -17.98 -12.44
C ARG A 129 12.07 -17.47 -13.05
N GLN A 130 11.05 -18.32 -13.14
CA GLN A 130 9.75 -17.93 -13.71
C GLN A 130 9.05 -16.91 -12.81
N SER A 131 9.09 -17.09 -11.49
CA SER A 131 8.52 -16.11 -10.56
C SER A 131 9.21 -14.75 -10.66
N ILE A 132 10.55 -14.70 -10.76
CA ILE A 132 11.29 -13.44 -10.98
C ILE A 132 10.90 -12.77 -12.30
N ALA A 133 10.66 -13.53 -13.36
CA ALA A 133 10.28 -12.95 -14.66
C ALA A 133 8.86 -12.38 -14.69
N ARG A 134 7.98 -12.83 -13.79
CA ARG A 134 6.58 -12.39 -13.71
C ARG A 134 6.39 -11.13 -12.86
N VAL A 135 7.19 -10.97 -11.81
CA VAL A 135 7.08 -9.84 -10.87
C VAL A 135 7.90 -8.63 -11.28
#